data_AF-A0A953M984-F1
#
_entry.id   AF-A0A953M984-F1
#
_cell.length_a   1.000
_cell.length_b   1.000
_cell.length_c   1.000
_cell.angle_alpha   90.00
_cell.angle_beta   90.00
_cell.angle_gamma   90.00
#
_symmetry.space_group_name_H-M   'P 1'
#
loop_
_entity.id
_entity.type
_entity.pdbx_description
1 polymer ?
#
loop_
_entity_poly.entity_id
_entity_poly.type
_entity_poly.pdbx_seq_one_letter_code
_entity_poly.pdbx_strand_id
1 'polypeptide(L)' 'MRAFKTFSARQINAGRRTPGVPVWQRNYYEHIIRDAAALQRIRDYIAFNPARWAHDAENPETVRTKESSSRAPGEGHHR' A
#
# COMPACT_ATOMS: atom_id res chain seq x y z
N MET A 1 -2.73 2.86 -16.08
CA MET A 1 -2.19 1.78 -15.21
C MET A 1 -2.95 0.44 -15.20
N ARG A 2 -4.21 0.37 -15.66
CA ARG A 2 -5.07 -0.84 -15.52
C ARG A 2 -4.47 -2.11 -16.14
N ALA A 3 -4.05 -2.06 -17.41
CA ALA A 3 -3.51 -3.23 -18.11
C ALA A 3 -2.26 -3.80 -17.42
N PHE A 4 -1.30 -2.94 -17.07
CA PHE A 4 -0.09 -3.34 -16.36
C PHE A 4 -0.40 -4.04 -15.03
N LYS A 5 -1.24 -3.44 -14.17
CA LYS A 5 -1.61 -4.03 -12.87
C LYS A 5 -2.30 -5.40 -13.06
N THR A 6 -3.16 -5.55 -14.07
CA THR A 6 -3.84 -6.82 -14.36
C THR A 6 -2.86 -7.91 -14.80
N PHE A 7 -2.03 -7.64 -15.81
CA PHE A 7 -1.14 -8.66 -16.38
C PHE A 7 -0.05 -9.09 -15.41
N SER A 8 0.55 -8.14 -14.68
CA SER A 8 1.57 -8.43 -13.67
C SER A 8 0.98 -9.21 -12.49
N ALA A 9 -0.21 -8.84 -11.99
CA ALA A 9 -0.86 -9.56 -10.89
C ALA A 9 -1.17 -11.02 -11.27
N ARG A 10 -1.64 -11.26 -12.50
CA ARG A 10 -1.92 -12.63 -12.97
C ARG A 10 -0.66 -13.50 -12.99
N GLN A 11 0.47 -12.96 -13.47
CA GLN A 11 1.74 -13.69 -13.49
C GLN A 11 2.26 -13.97 -12.08
N ILE A 12 2.22 -12.99 -11.17
CA ILE A 12 2.64 -13.15 -9.77
C ILE A 12 1.79 -14.21 -9.08
N ASN A 13 0.46 -14.15 -9.23
CA ASN A 13 -0.45 -15.10 -8.60
C ASN A 13 -0.31 -16.52 -9.16
N ALA A 14 0.01 -16.68 -10.45
CA ALA A 14 0.33 -17.98 -11.02
C ALA A 14 1.59 -18.57 -10.37
N GLY A 15 2.65 -17.77 -10.21
CA GLY A 15 3.88 -18.20 -9.53
C GLY A 15 3.69 -18.51 -8.04
N ARG A 16 2.80 -17.77 -7.36
CA ARG A 16 2.48 -17.96 -5.93
C ARG A 16 1.42 -19.03 -5.66
N ARG A 17 0.73 -19.54 -6.69
CA ARG A 17 -0.46 -20.42 -6.57
C ARG A 17 -1.60 -19.77 -5.75
N THR A 18 -1.75 -18.46 -5.87
CA THR A 18 -2.77 -17.66 -5.16
C THR A 18 -3.67 -16.90 -6.13
N PRO A 19 -4.43 -17.59 -7.01
CA PRO A 19 -5.30 -16.92 -7.97
C PRO A 19 -6.35 -16.07 -7.24
N GLY A 20 -6.63 -14.88 -7.77
CA GLY A 20 -7.61 -13.96 -7.19
C GLY A 20 -7.14 -13.14 -5.99
N VAL A 21 -5.97 -13.44 -5.40
CA VAL A 21 -5.42 -12.63 -4.30
C VAL A 21 -4.95 -11.27 -4.84
N PRO A 22 -5.39 -10.14 -4.25
CA PRO A 22 -4.92 -8.82 -4.65
C PRO A 22 -3.41 -8.68 -4.44
N VAL A 23 -2.69 -8.35 -5.52
CA VAL A 23 -1.24 -8.08 -5.46
C VAL A 23 -0.96 -6.58 -5.29
N TRP A 24 -1.74 -5.75 -5.96
CA TRP A 24 -1.53 -4.30 -5.99
C TRP A 24 -2.47 -3.59 -5.02
N GLN A 25 -1.98 -2.53 -4.38
CA GLN A 25 -2.83 -1.54 -3.75
C GLN A 25 -3.74 -0.87 -4.81
N ARG A 26 -4.96 -0.48 -4.41
CA ARG A 26 -6.01 -0.01 -5.33
C ARG A 26 -5.58 1.23 -6.11
N ASN A 27 -5.01 2.23 -5.43
CA ASN A 27 -4.61 3.50 -6.01
C ASN A 27 -3.19 3.46 -6.58
N TYR A 28 -2.80 4.53 -7.27
CA TYR A 28 -1.41 4.76 -7.70
C TYR A 28 -1.12 6.26 -7.62
N TYR A 29 0.13 6.61 -7.33
CA TYR A 29 0.59 7.99 -7.33
C TYR A 29 0.96 8.43 -8.74
N GLU A 30 0.52 9.61 -9.14
CA GLU A 30 0.84 10.23 -10.43
C GLU A 30 1.24 11.69 -10.20
N HIS A 31 2.35 12.10 -10.81
CA HIS A 31 2.83 13.47 -10.78
C HIS A 31 3.58 13.81 -12.07
N ILE A 32 3.21 14.93 -12.69
CA ILE A 32 3.89 15.45 -13.89
C ILE A 32 5.09 16.29 -13.45
N ILE A 33 6.29 15.88 -13.84
CA ILE A 33 7.53 16.61 -13.56
C ILE A 33 7.63 17.81 -14.50
N ARG A 34 7.53 19.03 -13.97
CA ARG A 34 7.57 20.28 -14.76
C ARG A 34 8.82 21.11 -14.50
N ASP A 35 9.57 20.78 -13.45
CA ASP A 35 10.76 21.50 -13.02
C ASP A 35 11.75 20.57 -12.30
N ALA A 36 12.97 21.08 -12.11
CA ALA A 36 14.04 20.33 -11.46
C ALA A 36 13.76 20.03 -9.98
N ALA A 37 12.99 20.89 -9.29
CA ALA A 37 12.66 20.67 -7.89
C ALA A 37 11.68 19.50 -7.71
N ALA A 38 10.70 19.36 -8.60
CA ALA A 38 9.79 18.22 -8.67
C ALA A 38 10.55 16.92 -8.95
N LEU A 39 11.52 16.97 -9.88
CA LEU A 39 12.39 15.83 -10.17
C LEU A 39 13.19 15.40 -8.93
N GLN A 40 13.79 16.36 -8.22
CA GLN A 40 14.57 16.07 -7.02
C GLN A 40 13.68 15.44 -5.92
N ARG A 41 12.50 16.01 -5.67
CA ARG A 41 11.55 15.46 -4.69
C ARG A 41 11.15 14.01 -4.99
N ILE A 42 10.92 13.68 -6.26
CA ILE A 42 10.56 12.32 -6.67
C ILE A 42 11.73 11.36 -6.49
N ARG A 43 12.95 11.78 -6.81
CA ARG A 43 14.17 10.99 -6.56
C ARG A 43 14.35 10.70 -5.08
N ASP A 44 14.22 11.72 -4.25
CA ASP A 44 14.30 11.59 -2.80
C ASP A 44 13.20 10.66 -2.28
N TYR A 45 11.97 10.79 -2.79
CA TYR A 45 10.88 9.88 -2.45
C TYR A 45 11.24 8.42 -2.77
N ILE A 46 11.71 8.12 -3.99
CA ILE A 46 12.11 6.76 -4.37
C ILE A 46 13.22 6.21 -3.47
N ALA A 47 14.24 7.04 -3.17
CA ALA A 47 15.38 6.63 -2.36
C ALA A 47 15.00 6.37 -0.89
N PHE A 48 14.16 7.23 -0.31
CA PHE A 48 13.85 7.18 1.12
C PHE A 48 12.57 6.43 1.47
N ASN A 49 11.68 6.16 0.52
CA ASN A 49 10.42 5.44 0.78
C ASN A 49 10.63 4.09 1.47
N PRO A 50 11.59 3.22 1.08
CA PRO A 50 11.82 1.96 1.77
C PRO A 50 12.11 2.13 3.27
N ALA A 51 12.90 3.14 3.64
CA ALA A 51 13.22 3.44 5.04
C ALA A 51 12.04 4.08 5.79
N ARG A 52 11.17 4.82 5.08
CA ARG A 52 10.01 5.51 5.67
C ARG A 52 8.75 4.65 5.72
N TRP A 53 8.71 3.52 5.01
CA TRP A 53 7.52 2.70 4.81
C TRP A 53 6.85 2.23 6.11
N ALA A 54 7.64 1.89 7.14
CA ALA A 54 7.11 1.43 8.42
C ALA A 54 6.23 2.48 9.13
N HIS A 55 6.42 3.76 8.81
CA HIS A 55 5.68 4.88 9.41
C HIS A 55 4.68 5.51 8.43
N ASP A 56 4.57 4.97 7.22
CA ASP A 56 3.70 5.51 6.18
C ASP A 56 2.22 5.19 6.48
N ALA A 57 1.33 6.13 6.19
CA ALA A 57 -0.11 5.96 6.39
C ALA A 57 -0.73 4.97 5.39
N GLU A 58 -0.13 4.81 4.22
CA GLU A 58 -0.55 3.86 3.19
C GLU A 58 -0.03 2.45 3.45
N ASN A 59 0.76 2.25 4.51
CA ASN A 59 1.23 0.93 4.91
C ASN A 59 0.07 0.13 5.55
N PRO A 60 -0.39 -0.99 4.96
CA PRO A 60 -1.50 -1.77 5.51
C PRO A 60 -1.27 -2.27 6.94
N GLU A 61 0.00 -2.44 7.33
CA GLU A 61 0.38 -2.88 8.68
C GLU A 61 0.12 -1.78 9.74
N THR A 62 0.25 -0.50 9.37
CA THR A 62 -0.04 0.62 10.28
C THR A 62 -1.54 0.81 10.46
N VAL A 63 -2.33 0.61 9.39
CA VAL A 63 -3.80 0.69 9.42
C VAL A 63 -4.39 -0.41 10.28
N ARG A 64 -3.94 -1.67 10.10
CA ARG A 64 -4.43 -2.82 10.89
C ARG A 64 -4.15 -2.67 12.39
N THR A 65 -3.02 -2.05 12.74
CA THR A 65 -2.64 -1.79 14.13
C THR A 65 -3.61 -0.79 14.78
N LYS A 66 -3.99 0.29 14.08
CA LYS A 66 -4.94 1.28 14.60
C LYS A 66 -6.34 0.71 14.85
N GLU A 67 -6.84 -0.11 13.92
CA GLU A 67 -8.15 -0.78 14.05
C GLU A 67 -8.20 -1.78 15.22
N SER A 68 -7.09 -2.47 15.46
CA SER A 68 -6.98 -3.42 16.57
C SER A 68 -6.93 -2.72 17.93
N SER A 69 -6.31 -1.54 18.01
CA SER A 69 -6.25 -0.72 19.23
C SER A 69 -7.54 0.08 19.51
N SER A 70 -8.35 0.37 18.49
CA SER A 70 -9.64 1.05 18.68
C SER A 70 -10.78 0.09 19.06
N ARG A 71 -10.57 -1.23 18.97
CA ARG A 71 -11.52 -2.25 19.42
C ARG A 71 -11.19 -2.67 20.86
N ALA A 72 -11.40 -1.77 21.82
CA ALA A 72 -11.39 -2.14 23.23
C ALA A 72 -12.58 -3.09 23.53
N PRO A 73 -12.42 -4.07 24.45
CA PRO A 73 -13.49 -5.00 24.80
C PRO A 73 -14.47 -4.34 25.78
N GLY A 74 -15.66 -4.00 25.28
CA GLY A 74 -16.86 -3.72 26.06
C GLY A 74 -18.04 -3.81 25.07
N GLU A 75 -19.09 -4.61 25.25
CA GLU A 75 -19.65 -5.26 26.42
C GLU A 75 -20.13 -6.65 26.01
N GLY A 76 -19.67 -7.70 26.70
CA GLY A 76 -20.42 -8.95 26.76
C GLY A 76 -21.54 -8.75 27.77
N HIS A 77 -22.73 -8.36 27.30
CA HIS A 77 -23.92 -8.44 28.14
C HIS A 77 -24.34 -9.90 28.21
N HIS A 78 -24.08 -10.52 29.36
CA HIS A 78 -24.74 -11.74 29.76
C HIS A 78 -26.26 -11.50 29.77
N ARG A 79 -27.00 -12.25 28.94
CA ARG A 79 -28.15 -13.09 29.32
C ARG A 79 -28.71 -13.79 28.09
#